data_AF-A0A231PLS2-F1
#
_entry.id   AF-A0A231PLS2-F1
#
_cell.length_a   1.000
_cell.length_b   1.000
_cell.length_c   1.000
_cell.angle_alpha   90.00
_cell.angle_beta   90.00
_cell.angle_gamma   90.00
#
_symmetry.space_group_name_H-M   'P 1'
#
loop_
_entity.id
_entity.type
_entity.pdbx_description
1 polymer ?
#
loop_
_entity_poly.entity_id
_entity_poly.type
_entity_poly.pdbx_seq_one_letter_code
_entity_poly.pdbx_strand_id
1 'polypeptide(L)'
;MNATARTARIAHLRESIARRALASAGITSARITNVRRVGTIFIVATEEPTNRWAPYAVETFRIPEPDDTDRDYEPGEAPKIWCPLAGWVGDGPDEVPDMLAKAIAYARTA
;
A
#
# COMPACT_ATOMS: atom_id res chain seq x y z
N MET A 1 4.29 18.66 21.72
CA MET A 1 3.37 17.64 21.16
C MET A 1 3.57 16.34 21.92
N ASN A 2 2.52 15.80 22.56
CA ASN A 2 2.56 14.53 23.32
C ASN A 2 2.71 13.32 22.36
N ALA A 3 3.34 12.23 22.83
CA ALA A 3 3.58 10.99 22.08
C ALA A 3 2.33 10.43 21.36
N THR A 4 1.16 10.43 21.99
CA THR A 4 -0.10 9.96 21.40
C THR A 4 -0.52 10.79 20.18
N ALA A 5 -0.38 12.11 20.27
CA ALA A 5 -0.69 13.01 19.15
C ALA A 5 0.26 12.80 17.96
N ARG A 6 1.54 12.50 18.24
CA ARG A 6 2.52 12.13 17.21
C ARG A 6 2.15 10.81 16.53
N THR A 7 1.79 9.79 17.29
CA THR A 7 1.39 8.47 16.76
C THR A 7 0.16 8.58 15.87
N ALA A 8 -0.89 9.28 16.31
CA ALA A 8 -2.09 9.51 15.52
C ALA A 8 -1.78 10.27 14.21
N ARG A 9 -0.93 11.31 14.27
CA ARG A 9 -0.49 12.03 13.07
C ARG A 9 0.25 11.13 12.08
N ILE A 10 1.16 10.27 12.56
CA ILE A 10 1.89 9.33 11.69
C ILE A 10 0.93 8.31 11.07
N ALA A 11 -0.03 7.79 11.84
CA ALA A 11 -1.05 6.86 11.33
C ALA A 11 -1.89 7.50 10.22
N HIS A 12 -2.40 8.72 10.44
CA HIS A 12 -3.15 9.46 9.42
C HIS A 12 -2.32 9.79 8.17
N LEU A 13 -1.04 10.16 8.34
CA LEU A 13 -0.16 10.38 7.21
C LEU A 13 0.05 9.09 6.39
N ARG A 14 0.27 7.96 7.05
CA ARG A 14 0.43 6.65 6.39
C ARG A 14 -0.84 6.24 5.66
N GLU A 15 -2.01 6.44 6.27
CA GLU A 15 -3.29 6.18 5.62
C GLU A 15 -3.51 7.07 4.39
N SER A 16 -3.23 8.37 4.49
CA SER A 16 -3.31 9.30 3.36
C SER A 16 -2.37 8.92 2.22
N ILE A 17 -1.17 8.45 2.53
CA ILE A 17 -0.23 7.90 1.54
C ILE A 17 -0.78 6.62 0.92
N ALA A 18 -1.23 5.66 1.73
CA ALA A 18 -1.79 4.40 1.25
C ALA A 18 -3.01 4.60 0.34
N ARG A 19 -3.89 5.57 0.63
CA ARG A 19 -5.02 5.92 -0.25
C ARG A 19 -4.56 6.40 -1.63
N ARG A 20 -3.49 7.19 -1.70
CA ARG A 20 -2.92 7.63 -2.98
C ARG A 20 -2.29 6.47 -3.76
N ALA A 21 -1.61 5.57 -3.07
CA ALA A 21 -1.05 4.37 -3.68
C ALA A 21 -2.14 3.45 -4.26
N LEU A 22 -3.17 3.14 -3.48
CA LEU A 22 -4.32 2.34 -3.93
C LEU A 22 -5.04 2.97 -5.13
N ALA A 23 -5.26 4.29 -5.09
CA ALA A 23 -5.92 5.00 -6.20
C ALA A 23 -5.13 4.88 -7.52
N SER A 24 -3.79 4.86 -7.47
CA SER A 24 -2.95 4.65 -8.66
C SER A 24 -3.11 3.26 -9.28
N ALA A 25 -3.49 2.27 -8.46
CA ALA A 25 -3.81 0.91 -8.89
C ALA A 25 -5.30 0.73 -9.25
N GLY A 26 -6.09 1.81 -9.26
CA GLY A 26 -7.53 1.78 -9.54
C GLY A 26 -8.41 1.35 -8.35
N ILE A 27 -7.82 1.13 -7.18
CA ILE A 27 -8.52 0.68 -5.97
C ILE A 27 -8.96 1.91 -5.16
N THR A 28 -10.25 2.23 -5.18
CA THR A 28 -10.77 3.48 -4.55
C THR A 28 -11.79 3.26 -3.44
N SER A 29 -12.47 2.10 -3.42
CA SER A 29 -13.53 1.76 -2.47
C SER A 29 -13.06 0.92 -1.27
N ALA A 30 -11.81 0.44 -1.30
CA ALA A 30 -11.31 -0.48 -0.28
C ALA A 30 -11.14 0.18 1.09
N ARG A 31 -11.51 -0.55 2.15
CA ARG A 31 -11.25 -0.16 3.54
C ARG A 31 -9.82 -0.56 3.90
N ILE A 32 -8.99 0.41 4.25
CA ILE A 32 -7.63 0.14 4.74
C ILE A 32 -7.71 -0.41 6.17
N THR A 33 -7.15 -1.60 6.39
CA THR A 33 -7.12 -2.28 7.70
C THR A 33 -5.74 -2.21 8.35
N ASN A 34 -4.67 -2.14 7.55
CA ASN A 34 -3.31 -1.99 8.06
C ASN A 34 -2.43 -1.22 7.07
N VAL A 35 -1.51 -0.40 7.60
CA VAL A 35 -0.46 0.23 6.80
C VAL A 35 0.88 0.10 7.51
N ARG A 36 1.86 -0.46 6.81
CA ARG A 36 3.24 -0.54 7.27
C ARG A 36 4.18 0.04 6.23
N ARG A 37 5.36 0.45 6.70
CA ARG A 37 6.48 0.82 5.85
C ARG A 37 7.67 -0.05 6.23
N VAL A 38 8.31 -0.63 5.23
CA VAL A 38 9.56 -1.39 5.36
C VAL A 38 10.52 -0.82 4.31
N GLY A 39 11.57 -0.13 4.75
CA GLY A 39 12.50 0.54 3.83
C GLY A 39 11.80 1.56 2.92
N THR A 40 11.91 1.35 1.61
CA THR A 40 11.26 2.13 0.55
C THR A 40 9.90 1.58 0.13
N ILE A 41 9.40 0.54 0.78
CA ILE A 41 8.13 -0.12 0.43
C ILE A 41 7.03 0.22 1.43
N PHE A 42 5.87 0.62 0.93
CA PHE A 42 4.61 0.64 1.68
C PHE A 42 3.89 -0.69 1.51
N ILE A 43 3.37 -1.20 2.62
CA ILE A 43 2.54 -2.41 2.67
C ILE A 43 1.15 -1.96 3.11
N VAL A 44 0.13 -2.25 2.34
CA VAL A 44 -1.25 -1.83 2.59
C VAL A 44 -2.15 -3.06 2.60
N ALA A 45 -2.75 -3.34 3.74
CA ALA A 45 -3.80 -4.35 3.85
C ALA A 45 -5.16 -3.67 3.69
N THR A 46 -6.03 -4.28 2.88
CA THR A 46 -7.35 -3.78 2.56
C THR A 46 -8.42 -4.85 2.75
N GLU A 47 -9.65 -4.37 2.92
CA GLU A 47 -10.88 -5.15 2.89
C GLU A 47 -11.82 -4.50 1.85
N GLU A 48 -12.33 -5.31 0.92
CA GLU A 48 -13.34 -4.95 -0.07
C GLU A 48 -14.56 -5.87 0.11
N PRO A 49 -15.51 -5.52 0.99
CA PRO A 49 -16.64 -6.40 1.32
C PRO A 49 -17.49 -6.79 0.11
N THR A 50 -17.48 -5.98 -0.95
CA THR A 50 -18.20 -6.23 -2.19
C THR A 50 -17.44 -7.17 -3.14
N ASN A 51 -16.16 -7.42 -2.92
CA ASN A 51 -15.37 -8.36 -3.71
C ASN A 51 -15.55 -9.79 -3.18
N ARG A 52 -16.53 -10.50 -3.74
CA ARG A 52 -16.91 -11.85 -3.29
C ARG A 52 -15.84 -12.94 -3.45
N TRP A 53 -14.80 -12.69 -4.23
CA TRP A 53 -13.79 -13.70 -4.60
C TRP A 53 -12.44 -13.47 -3.93
N ALA A 54 -12.22 -12.28 -3.37
CA ALA A 54 -10.97 -11.85 -2.77
C ALA A 54 -11.24 -10.61 -1.88
N PRO A 55 -12.07 -10.74 -0.84
CA PRO A 55 -12.46 -9.60 0.00
C PRO A 55 -11.30 -9.02 0.79
N TYR A 56 -10.20 -9.75 0.99
CA TYR A 56 -9.01 -9.24 1.67
C TYR A 56 -7.81 -9.24 0.74
N ALA A 57 -7.04 -8.16 0.78
CA ALA A 57 -5.81 -8.05 0.00
C ALA A 57 -4.69 -7.40 0.82
N VAL A 58 -3.45 -7.75 0.49
CA VAL A 58 -2.24 -7.06 0.94
C VAL A 58 -1.44 -6.70 -0.29
N GLU A 59 -1.26 -5.41 -0.51
CA GLU A 59 -0.52 -4.86 -1.64
C GLU A 59 0.76 -4.18 -1.18
N THR A 60 1.81 -4.28 -1.99
CA THR A 60 3.08 -3.60 -1.77
C THR A 60 3.33 -2.56 -2.84
N PHE A 61 3.76 -1.39 -2.41
CA PHE A 61 4.03 -0.25 -3.29
C PHE A 61 5.42 0.30 -3.03
N ARG A 62 6.17 0.57 -4.09
CA ARG A 62 7.40 1.36 -3.98
C ARG A 62 7.05 2.81 -3.69
N ILE A 63 7.74 3.42 -2.73
CA ILE A 63 7.69 4.88 -2.50
C ILE A 63 8.27 5.56 -3.75
N PRO A 64 7.53 6.48 -4.38
CA PRO A 64 8.05 7.28 -5.48
C PRO A 64 9.31 8.04 -5.05
N GLU A 65 10.35 7.94 -5.86
CA GLU A 65 11.55 8.76 -5.82
C GLU A 65 11.31 10.08 -6.58
N PRO A 66 12.16 11.11 -6.43
CA PRO A 66 11.93 12.41 -7.06
C PRO A 66 11.72 12.33 -8.58
N ASP A 67 12.47 11.47 -9.25
CA ASP A 67 12.41 11.09 -10.65
C ASP A 67 11.10 10.38 -11.06
N ASP A 68 10.41 9.73 -10.12
CA ASP A 68 9.06 9.17 -10.32
C ASP A 68 7.93 10.19 -10.19
N THR A 69 8.24 11.45 -9.87
CA THR A 69 7.22 12.50 -9.65
C THR A 69 7.36 13.68 -10.60
N ASP A 70 8.19 13.52 -11.64
CA ASP A 70 8.39 14.49 -12.69
C ASP A 70 7.11 14.71 -13.51
N ARG A 71 6.65 15.96 -13.51
CA ARG A 71 5.42 16.40 -14.17
C ARG A 71 5.57 16.43 -15.69
N ASP A 72 6.79 16.50 -16.20
CA ASP A 72 7.09 16.65 -17.62
C ASP A 72 7.37 15.29 -18.30
N TYR A 73 6.79 14.21 -17.75
CA TYR A 73 6.88 12.84 -18.25
C TYR A 73 6.68 12.72 -19.78
N GLU A 74 7.64 12.06 -20.45
CA GLU A 74 7.54 11.70 -21.87
C GLU A 74 7.07 10.25 -22.07
N PRO A 75 6.17 9.97 -23.03
CA PRO A 75 5.74 8.61 -23.35
C PRO A 75 6.91 7.71 -23.84
N GLY A 76 7.21 6.64 -23.10
CA GLY A 76 8.26 5.68 -23.45
C GLY A 76 9.08 5.18 -22.24
N GLU A 77 8.98 5.86 -21.10
CA GLU A 77 9.57 5.45 -19.82
C GLU A 77 8.53 4.74 -18.93
N ALA A 78 8.98 4.06 -17.86
CA ALA A 78 8.07 3.42 -16.92
C ALA A 78 7.16 4.48 -16.24
N PRO A 79 5.85 4.22 -16.05
CA PRO A 79 4.93 5.22 -15.52
C PRO A 79 5.33 5.72 -14.12
N LYS A 80 5.47 7.05 -14.03
CA LYS A 80 5.90 7.84 -12.88
C LYS A 80 4.77 7.99 -11.83
N ILE A 81 4.39 6.89 -11.20
CA ILE A 81 3.32 6.79 -10.18
C ILE A 81 3.70 5.80 -9.06
N TRP A 82 2.89 5.72 -8.00
CA TRP A 82 2.97 4.62 -7.04
C TRP A 82 2.95 3.28 -7.78
N CYS A 83 4.05 2.55 -7.71
CA CYS A 83 4.23 1.32 -8.47
C CYS A 83 3.85 0.13 -7.59
N PRO A 84 2.77 -0.61 -7.88
CA PRO A 84 2.48 -1.87 -7.22
C PRO A 84 3.57 -2.89 -7.60
N LEU A 85 4.09 -3.60 -6.61
CA LEU A 85 5.20 -4.55 -6.80
C LEU A 85 4.74 -6.00 -6.69
N ALA A 86 4.00 -6.30 -5.62
CA ALA A 86 3.46 -7.62 -5.34
C ALA A 86 2.18 -7.51 -4.50
N GLY A 87 1.24 -8.41 -4.77
CA GLY A 87 -0.05 -8.48 -4.11
C GLY A 87 -0.39 -9.90 -3.68
N TRP A 88 -1.12 -10.02 -2.57
CA TRP A 88 -1.68 -11.26 -2.06
C TRP A 88 -3.16 -11.03 -1.75
N VAL A 89 -4.00 -12.00 -2.08
CA VAL A 89 -5.44 -11.95 -1.83
C VAL A 89 -5.87 -13.18 -1.03
N GLY A 90 -6.93 -13.03 -0.24
CA GLY A 90 -7.50 -14.09 0.58
C GLY A 90 -9.01 -13.94 0.74
N ASP A 91 -9.64 -15.03 1.14
CA ASP A 91 -11.08 -15.14 1.33
C ASP A 91 -11.49 -14.72 2.75
N GLY A 92 -10.59 -14.88 3.71
CA GLY A 92 -10.86 -14.63 5.13
C GLY A 92 -9.91 -13.63 5.81
N PRO A 93 -10.37 -12.97 6.89
CA PRO A 93 -9.53 -12.08 7.69
C PRO A 93 -8.41 -12.82 8.43
N ASP A 94 -8.55 -14.12 8.64
CA ASP A 94 -7.57 -15.02 9.26
C ASP A 94 -6.34 -15.28 8.38
N GLU A 95 -6.43 -15.06 7.07
CA GLU A 95 -5.31 -15.17 6.13
C GLU A 95 -4.45 -13.89 6.09
N VAL A 96 -4.98 -12.75 6.55
CA VAL A 96 -4.31 -11.44 6.51
C VAL A 96 -2.97 -11.43 7.25
N PRO A 97 -2.80 -12.03 8.45
CA PRO A 97 -1.51 -12.10 9.11
C PRO A 97 -0.42 -12.79 8.28
N ASP A 98 -0.75 -13.87 7.57
CA ASP A 98 0.20 -14.61 6.72
C ASP A 98 0.54 -13.83 5.45
N MET A 99 -0.46 -13.19 4.83
CA MET A 99 -0.24 -12.29 3.69
C MET A 99 0.66 -11.11 4.08
N LEU A 100 0.44 -10.51 5.25
CA LEU A 100 1.31 -9.47 5.81
C LEU A 100 2.72 -9.99 6.04
N ALA A 101 2.90 -11.20 6.56
CA ALA A 101 4.21 -11.79 6.77
C ALA A 101 4.96 -11.97 5.44
N LYS A 102 4.28 -12.46 4.40
CA LYS A 102 4.83 -12.57 3.02
C LYS A 102 5.21 -11.21 2.45
N ALA A 103 4.35 -10.20 2.57
CA ALA A 103 4.61 -8.84 2.11
C ALA A 103 5.81 -8.20 2.83
N ILE A 104 5.96 -8.44 4.14
CA ILE A 104 7.10 -7.95 4.91
C ILE A 104 8.39 -8.66 4.49
N ALA A 105 8.33 -9.97 4.25
CA ALA A 105 9.49 -10.73 3.77
C ALA A 105 9.93 -10.21 2.39
N TYR A 106 8.99 -10.02 1.46
CA TYR A 106 9.23 -9.43 0.15
C TYR A 106 9.86 -8.03 0.26
N ALA A 107 9.28 -7.15 1.07
CA ALA A 107 9.76 -5.78 1.24
C ALA A 107 11.15 -5.66 1.88
N ARG A 108 11.68 -6.73 2.48
CA ARG A 108 13.06 -6.77 3.01
C ARG A 108 14.09 -7.20 1.97
N THR A 109 13.65 -7.82 0.88
CA THR A 109 14.52 -8.33 -0.20
C THR A 109 14.41 -7.52 -1.49
N ALA A 110 13.39 -6.67 -1.60
CA ALA A 110 13.14 -5.78 -2.73
C ALA A 110 14.00 -4.51 -2.68
#